data_AF-A0A0S8D354-F1
#
_entry.id   AF-A0A0S8D354-F1
#
_cell.length_a   1.000
_cell.length_b   1.000
_cell.length_c   1.000
_cell.angle_alpha   90.00
_cell.angle_beta   90.00
_cell.angle_gamma   90.00
#
_symmetry.space_group_name_H-M   'P 1'
#
loop_
_entity.id
_entity.type
_entity.pdbx_description
1 polymer ?
#
loop_
_entity_poly.entity_id
_entity_poly.type
_entity_poly.pdbx_seq_one_letter_code
_entity_poly.pdbx_strand_id
1 'polypeptide(L)'
;MLRRIVHEISEEILLRDLERYRQKAVELGATDGRIIRSRDVVVDPRVLAKCLFPKCPVSGTNINCPPHTPDVGWVKKVIEGFQYAIFFKVDGPYEKDSATSHEMKVKNLEIVSKIEAQAYYDGYYLALGFGGASCKTSLCSHEDCSALQAGKSCRHPLKGRPSMHAVGMDAYKMAARAGWDIYPIGKATHPSEVPFASHLGLIFVH
;
A
#
# COMPACT_ATOMS: atom_id res chain seq x y z
N MET A 1 1.12 -1.61 25.22
CA MET A 1 0.26 -2.51 26.01
C MET A 1 -0.70 -3.15 25.02
N LEU A 2 -0.85 -4.48 25.02
CA LEU A 2 -1.74 -5.18 24.08
C LEU A 2 -3.20 -4.94 24.46
N ARG A 3 -4.07 -4.69 23.48
CA ARG A 3 -5.52 -4.59 23.74
C ARG A 3 -6.16 -5.98 23.67
N ARG A 4 -6.96 -6.32 24.67
CA ARG A 4 -7.79 -7.53 24.64
C ARG A 4 -8.82 -7.43 23.52
N ILE A 5 -8.99 -8.50 22.75
CA ILE A 5 -10.04 -8.59 21.74
C ILE A 5 -11.41 -8.57 22.42
N VAL A 6 -12.29 -7.70 21.94
CA VAL A 6 -13.67 -7.56 22.38
C VAL A 6 -14.60 -7.73 21.18
N HIS A 7 -15.84 -8.12 21.43
CA HIS A 7 -16.83 -8.33 20.36
C HIS A 7 -17.09 -7.05 19.56
N GLU A 8 -17.18 -5.91 20.25
CA GLU A 8 -17.46 -4.61 19.65
C GLU A 8 -16.50 -3.56 20.19
N ILE A 9 -16.02 -2.71 19.29
CA ILE A 9 -15.23 -1.52 19.60
C ILE A 9 -16.17 -0.33 19.44
N SER A 10 -16.27 0.53 20.46
CA SER A 10 -17.11 1.72 20.35
C SER A 10 -16.59 2.66 19.27
N GLU A 11 -17.50 3.40 18.62
CA GLU A 11 -17.14 4.36 17.57
C GLU A 11 -16.13 5.41 18.07
N GLU A 12 -16.25 5.86 19.32
CA GLU A 12 -15.29 6.79 19.93
C GLU A 12 -13.87 6.22 19.99
N ILE A 13 -13.71 4.96 20.41
CA ILE A 13 -12.40 4.31 20.47
C ILE A 13 -11.84 4.11 19.07
N LEU A 14 -12.69 3.67 18.14
CA LEU A 14 -12.33 3.46 16.74
C LEU A 14 -11.81 4.74 16.10
N LEU A 15 -12.56 5.85 16.19
CA LEU A 15 -12.17 7.14 15.60
C LEU A 15 -10.86 7.66 16.21
N ARG A 16 -10.69 7.53 17.52
CA ARG A 16 -9.43 7.90 18.21
C ARG A 16 -8.24 7.06 17.73
N ASP A 17 -8.44 5.76 17.53
CA ASP A 17 -7.38 4.88 17.03
C ASP A 17 -7.04 5.18 15.57
N LEU A 18 -8.04 5.38 14.71
CA LEU A 18 -7.84 5.77 13.31
C LEU A 18 -7.04 7.08 13.20
N GLU A 19 -7.37 8.09 14.01
CA GLU A 19 -6.60 9.34 14.02
C GLU A 19 -5.18 9.14 14.54
N ARG A 20 -4.98 8.29 15.55
CA ARG A 20 -3.64 7.91 16.01
C ARG A 20 -2.84 7.24 14.89
N TYR A 21 -3.44 6.37 14.09
CA TYR A 21 -2.76 5.71 12.95
C TYR A 21 -2.44 6.69 11.83
N ARG A 22 -3.36 7.61 11.53
CA ARG A 22 -3.15 8.68 10.55
C ARG A 22 -1.97 9.57 10.96
N GLN A 23 -1.93 10.02 12.21
CA GLN A 23 -0.82 10.81 12.76
C GLN A 23 0.48 10.00 12.75
N LYS A 24 0.42 8.71 13.10
CA LYS A 24 1.59 7.84 13.06
C LYS A 24 2.18 7.70 11.67
N ALA A 25 1.35 7.68 10.63
CA ALA A 25 1.83 7.68 9.25
C ALA A 25 2.72 8.90 8.97
N VAL A 26 2.27 10.09 9.39
CA VAL A 26 2.99 11.36 9.22
C VAL A 26 4.28 11.38 10.03
N GLU A 27 4.23 10.96 11.30
CA GLU A 27 5.44 10.82 12.15
C GLU A 27 6.49 9.89 11.54
N LEU A 28 6.04 8.85 10.83
CA LEU A 28 6.91 7.88 10.17
C LEU A 28 7.45 8.37 8.81
N GLY A 29 7.03 9.56 8.35
CA GLY A 29 7.51 10.19 7.12
C GLY A 29 6.52 10.21 5.96
N ALA A 30 5.23 9.96 6.19
CA ALA A 30 4.21 10.30 5.20
C ALA A 30 4.08 11.82 5.07
N THR A 31 3.92 12.31 3.84
CA THR A 31 3.67 13.73 3.56
C THR A 31 2.26 14.13 4.00
N ASP A 32 1.29 13.25 3.78
CA ASP A 32 -0.09 13.42 4.26
C ASP A 32 -0.76 12.05 4.46
N GLY A 33 -1.80 12.02 5.28
CA GLY A 33 -2.61 10.85 5.58
C GLY A 33 -4.07 11.23 5.84
N ARG A 34 -4.99 10.41 5.34
CA ARG A 34 -6.45 10.57 5.39
C ARG A 34 -7.08 9.30 5.95
N ILE A 35 -8.10 9.48 6.79
CA ILE A 35 -9.03 8.39 7.14
C ILE A 35 -10.09 8.37 6.04
N ILE A 36 -10.28 7.22 5.39
CA ILE A 36 -11.30 7.03 4.36
C ILE A 36 -12.23 5.88 4.74
N ARG A 37 -13.44 5.85 4.18
CA ARG A 37 -14.31 4.68 4.32
C ARG A 37 -13.86 3.60 3.32
N SER A 38 -13.98 2.33 3.70
CA SER A 38 -13.66 1.21 2.79
C SER A 38 -14.46 1.30 1.47
N ARG A 39 -15.73 1.73 1.53
CA ARG A 39 -16.57 1.97 0.35
C ARG A 39 -16.02 3.00 -0.65
N ASP A 40 -15.10 3.86 -0.22
CA ASP A 40 -14.49 4.87 -1.08
C ASP A 40 -13.26 4.33 -1.83
N VAL A 41 -12.76 3.14 -1.45
CA VAL A 41 -11.68 2.44 -2.14
C VAL A 41 -12.17 1.97 -3.50
N VAL A 42 -11.47 2.38 -4.54
CA VAL A 42 -11.84 2.05 -5.92
C VAL A 42 -11.09 0.81 -6.35
N VAL A 43 -11.83 -0.26 -6.64
CA VAL A 43 -11.29 -1.46 -7.28
C VAL A 43 -11.74 -1.49 -8.74
N ASP A 44 -10.78 -1.59 -9.65
CA ASP A 44 -10.98 -1.60 -11.09
C ASP A 44 -10.04 -2.62 -11.76
N PRO A 45 -10.57 -3.66 -12.44
CA PRO A 45 -9.73 -4.70 -13.07
C PRO A 45 -8.82 -4.14 -14.17
N ARG A 46 -9.11 -2.97 -14.73
CA ARG A 46 -8.23 -2.29 -15.70
C ARG A 46 -6.89 -1.88 -15.08
N VAL A 47 -6.84 -1.65 -13.77
CA VAL A 47 -5.58 -1.40 -13.05
C VAL A 47 -4.69 -2.63 -13.08
N LEU A 48 -5.25 -3.80 -12.77
CA LEU A 48 -4.52 -5.07 -12.88
C LEU A 48 -4.09 -5.34 -14.33
N ALA A 49 -4.93 -5.00 -15.31
CA ALA A 49 -4.57 -5.15 -16.72
C ALA A 49 -3.31 -4.36 -17.11
N LYS A 50 -3.04 -3.19 -16.49
CA LYS A 50 -1.78 -2.44 -16.71
C LYS A 50 -0.53 -3.16 -16.19
N CYS A 51 -0.67 -4.08 -15.24
CA CYS A 51 0.44 -4.94 -14.83
C CYS A 51 0.71 -6.08 -15.84
N LEU A 52 -0.29 -6.46 -16.63
CA LEU A 52 -0.25 -7.65 -17.49
C LEU A 52 -0.13 -7.31 -18.99
N PHE A 53 -0.55 -6.11 -19.43
CA PHE A 53 -0.69 -5.73 -20.84
C PHE A 53 -0.22 -4.27 -21.13
N PRO A 54 0.98 -4.07 -21.70
CA PRO A 54 2.06 -5.06 -21.80
C PRO A 54 2.57 -5.44 -20.41
N LYS A 55 3.16 -6.63 -20.28
CA LYS A 55 3.62 -7.15 -19.00
C LYS A 55 4.61 -6.19 -18.33
N CYS A 56 4.29 -5.78 -17.11
CA CYS A 56 5.18 -5.00 -16.26
C CYS A 56 6.47 -5.80 -15.97
N PRO A 57 7.67 -5.19 -15.99
CA PRO A 57 8.94 -5.91 -15.82
C PRO A 57 9.07 -6.76 -14.55
N VAL A 58 8.31 -6.44 -13.49
CA VAL A 58 8.34 -7.17 -12.20
C VAL A 58 7.12 -8.06 -11.97
N SER A 59 6.20 -8.13 -12.93
CA SER A 59 5.07 -9.06 -12.86
C SER A 59 5.57 -10.51 -12.97
N GLY A 60 5.14 -11.36 -12.05
CA GLY A 60 5.52 -12.78 -11.99
C GLY A 60 6.91 -13.05 -11.43
N THR A 61 7.65 -12.01 -10.98
CA THR A 61 9.01 -12.18 -10.42
C THR A 61 9.01 -12.22 -8.88
N ASN A 62 7.84 -12.06 -8.25
CA ASN A 62 7.68 -12.10 -6.79
C ASN A 62 6.26 -12.49 -6.39
N ILE A 63 6.11 -13.00 -5.17
CA ILE A 63 4.83 -13.50 -4.62
C ILE A 63 3.74 -12.43 -4.51
N ASN A 64 4.13 -11.15 -4.40
CA ASN A 64 3.23 -10.01 -4.21
C ASN A 64 2.91 -9.29 -5.52
N CYS A 65 3.18 -9.91 -6.67
CA CYS A 65 2.79 -9.41 -7.99
C CYS A 65 2.02 -10.47 -8.78
N PRO A 66 1.14 -10.06 -9.71
CA PRO A 66 0.41 -10.99 -10.58
C PRO A 66 1.37 -11.89 -11.36
N PRO A 67 1.04 -13.18 -11.57
CA PRO A 67 -0.24 -13.83 -11.27
C PRO A 67 -0.36 -14.41 -9.84
N HIS A 68 0.59 -14.12 -8.95
CA HIS A 68 0.61 -14.71 -7.60
C HIS A 68 -0.25 -13.96 -6.57
N THR A 69 -0.62 -12.72 -6.87
CA THR A 69 -1.56 -11.96 -6.05
C THR A 69 -2.97 -12.54 -6.13
N PRO A 70 -3.80 -12.33 -5.09
CA PRO A 70 -5.20 -12.73 -5.13
C PRO A 70 -5.96 -12.07 -6.30
N ASP A 71 -7.03 -12.74 -6.73
CA ASP A 71 -7.96 -12.23 -7.74
C ASP A 71 -8.65 -10.92 -7.28
N VAL A 72 -8.92 -10.02 -8.22
CA VAL A 72 -9.53 -8.71 -7.95
C VAL A 72 -10.92 -8.84 -7.32
N GLY A 73 -11.71 -9.82 -7.74
CA GLY A 73 -13.02 -10.11 -7.16
C GLY A 73 -12.92 -10.65 -5.73
N TRP A 74 -11.89 -11.45 -5.42
CA TRP A 74 -11.61 -11.85 -4.04
C TRP A 74 -11.19 -10.67 -3.17
N VAL A 75 -10.28 -9.82 -3.66
CA VAL A 75 -9.84 -8.61 -2.96
C VAL A 75 -11.02 -7.71 -2.64
N LYS A 76 -11.94 -7.51 -3.61
CA LYS A 76 -13.16 -6.73 -3.39
C LYS A 76 -14.01 -7.27 -2.23
N LYS A 77 -14.24 -8.59 -2.17
CA LYS A 77 -15.00 -9.22 -1.08
C LYS A 77 -14.32 -9.06 0.28
N VAL A 78 -12.99 -9.13 0.32
CA VAL A 78 -12.24 -8.95 1.57
C VAL A 78 -12.36 -7.53 2.07
N ILE A 79 -12.18 -6.53 1.21
CA ILE A 79 -12.23 -5.12 1.64
C ILE A 79 -13.65 -4.68 2.05
N GLU A 80 -14.71 -5.31 1.51
CA GLU A 80 -16.11 -5.11 1.93
C GLU A 80 -16.35 -5.48 3.41
N GLY A 81 -15.48 -6.32 3.99
CA GLY A 81 -15.52 -6.66 5.42
C GLY A 81 -15.01 -5.57 6.35
N PHE A 82 -14.40 -4.50 5.82
CA PHE A 82 -13.88 -3.37 6.58
C PHE A 82 -14.77 -2.14 6.42
N GLN A 83 -14.76 -1.27 7.42
CA GLN A 83 -15.45 0.01 7.46
C GLN A 83 -14.52 1.17 7.10
N TYR A 84 -13.27 1.14 7.56
CA TYR A 84 -12.33 2.24 7.43
C TYR A 84 -10.96 1.80 6.88
N ALA A 85 -10.22 2.77 6.36
CA ALA A 85 -8.83 2.61 6.02
C ALA A 85 -8.04 3.91 6.25
N ILE A 86 -6.75 3.77 6.51
CA ILE A 86 -5.78 4.85 6.50
C ILE A 86 -5.13 4.89 5.12
N PHE A 87 -5.38 5.96 4.37
CA PHE A 87 -4.79 6.21 3.07
C PHE A 87 -3.76 7.32 3.20
N PHE A 88 -2.53 7.10 2.76
CA PHE A 88 -1.44 8.07 2.93
C PHE A 88 -0.57 8.18 1.69
N LYS A 89 0.19 9.26 1.59
CA LYS A 89 1.16 9.50 0.52
C LYS A 89 2.54 9.83 1.08
N VAL A 90 3.57 9.39 0.36
CA VAL A 90 4.95 9.82 0.53
C VAL A 90 5.36 10.52 -0.75
N ASP A 91 5.56 11.83 -0.66
CA ASP A 91 6.00 12.66 -1.77
C ASP A 91 7.49 12.97 -1.68
N GLY A 92 8.10 13.23 -2.83
CA GLY A 92 9.50 13.59 -2.92
C GLY A 92 9.86 14.07 -4.33
N PRO A 93 11.06 14.62 -4.51
CA PRO A 93 11.50 15.09 -5.81
C PRO A 93 11.51 13.91 -6.81
N TYR A 94 11.02 14.18 -8.02
CA TYR A 94 11.11 13.19 -9.09
C TYR A 94 12.46 13.30 -9.79
N GLU A 95 13.31 12.32 -9.55
CA GLU A 95 14.56 12.12 -10.28
C GLU A 95 14.56 10.71 -10.86
N LYS A 96 14.98 10.57 -12.13
CA LYS A 96 15.03 9.26 -12.78
C LYS A 96 16.07 8.38 -12.10
N ASP A 97 15.65 7.17 -11.75
CA ASP A 97 16.51 6.10 -11.22
C ASP A 97 17.42 6.55 -10.05
N SER A 98 16.90 7.43 -9.18
CA SER A 98 17.63 7.95 -8.03
C SER A 98 17.47 7.09 -6.78
N ALA A 99 18.45 7.20 -5.86
CA ALA A 99 18.35 6.65 -4.51
C ALA A 99 17.09 7.15 -3.80
N THR A 100 16.73 8.42 -3.98
CA THR A 100 15.52 9.04 -3.44
C THR A 100 14.25 8.28 -3.83
N SER A 101 14.11 7.89 -5.11
CA SER A 101 12.95 7.11 -5.56
C SER A 101 12.88 5.74 -4.88
N HIS A 102 14.02 5.10 -4.63
CA HIS A 102 14.06 3.82 -3.93
C HIS A 102 13.71 3.98 -2.44
N GLU A 103 14.28 4.99 -1.78
CA GLU A 103 14.02 5.30 -0.37
C GLU A 103 12.54 5.58 -0.11
N MET A 104 11.86 6.32 -0.99
CA MET A 104 10.42 6.58 -0.88
C MET A 104 9.59 5.29 -0.95
N LYS A 105 9.97 4.32 -1.79
CA LYS A 105 9.27 3.02 -1.90
C LYS A 105 9.46 2.19 -0.63
N VAL A 106 10.69 2.16 -0.11
CA VAL A 106 11.02 1.48 1.15
C VAL A 106 10.26 2.13 2.31
N LYS A 107 10.24 3.46 2.37
CA LYS A 107 9.52 4.26 3.36
C LYS A 107 8.03 3.97 3.34
N ASN A 108 7.42 3.92 2.16
CA ASN A 108 6.01 3.59 2.00
C ASN A 108 5.68 2.20 2.58
N LEU A 109 6.44 1.16 2.24
CA LEU A 109 6.25 -0.18 2.82
C LEU A 109 6.50 -0.21 4.33
N GLU A 110 7.50 0.53 4.81
CA GLU A 110 7.77 0.66 6.25
C GLU A 110 6.58 1.25 7.02
N ILE A 111 5.97 2.32 6.49
CA ILE A 111 4.79 2.96 7.09
C ILE A 111 3.62 1.97 7.11
N VAL A 112 3.31 1.32 5.98
CA VAL A 112 2.25 0.30 5.90
C VAL A 112 2.43 -0.75 6.99
N SER A 113 3.61 -1.35 7.08
CA SER A 113 3.87 -2.44 8.01
C SER A 113 3.83 -2.02 9.47
N LYS A 114 4.30 -0.81 9.80
CA LYS A 114 4.28 -0.31 11.17
C LYS A 114 2.85 0.02 11.62
N ILE A 115 2.04 0.62 10.77
CA ILE A 115 0.64 0.92 11.08
C ILE A 115 -0.18 -0.37 11.18
N GLU A 116 -0.04 -1.30 10.24
CA GLU A 116 -0.69 -2.61 10.27
C GLU A 116 -0.35 -3.38 11.56
N ALA A 117 0.93 -3.42 11.95
CA ALA A 117 1.36 -4.05 13.19
C ALA A 117 0.78 -3.34 14.43
N GLN A 118 0.73 -2.00 14.43
CA GLN A 118 0.15 -1.26 15.54
C GLN A 118 -1.35 -1.54 15.68
N ALA A 119 -2.10 -1.50 14.57
CA ALA A 119 -3.52 -1.83 14.54
C ALA A 119 -3.78 -3.26 15.03
N TYR A 120 -2.95 -4.22 14.60
CA TYR A 120 -3.00 -5.59 15.09
C TYR A 120 -2.88 -5.68 16.62
N TYR A 121 -1.88 -5.02 17.21
CA TYR A 121 -1.67 -5.03 18.67
C TYR A 121 -2.71 -4.24 19.46
N ASP A 122 -3.39 -3.30 18.81
CA ASP A 122 -4.52 -2.54 19.36
C ASP A 122 -5.87 -3.28 19.21
N GLY A 123 -5.84 -4.53 18.74
CA GLY A 123 -7.01 -5.41 18.70
C GLY A 123 -7.72 -5.46 17.34
N TYR A 124 -7.25 -4.73 16.34
CA TYR A 124 -7.71 -4.86 14.95
C TYR A 124 -6.95 -5.99 14.26
N TYR A 125 -7.14 -7.22 14.74
CA TYR A 125 -6.35 -8.39 14.33
C TYR A 125 -6.49 -8.78 12.84
N LEU A 126 -7.48 -8.23 12.14
CA LEU A 126 -7.68 -8.39 10.69
C LEU A 126 -7.12 -7.22 9.87
N ALA A 127 -6.46 -6.23 10.49
CA ALA A 127 -5.88 -5.11 9.77
C ALA A 127 -5.00 -5.58 8.61
N LEU A 128 -5.12 -4.90 7.46
CA LEU A 128 -4.55 -5.38 6.20
C LEU A 128 -3.92 -4.24 5.40
N GLY A 129 -2.62 -4.33 5.15
CA GLY A 129 -1.82 -3.31 4.48
C GLY A 129 -1.51 -3.57 3.00
N PHE A 130 -1.52 -2.49 2.20
CA PHE A 130 -1.15 -2.47 0.79
C PHE A 130 -0.16 -1.33 0.50
N GLY A 131 0.92 -1.65 -0.22
CA GLY A 131 1.96 -0.68 -0.58
C GLY A 131 1.66 0.15 -1.83
N GLY A 132 2.51 1.15 -2.05
CA GLY A 132 2.51 2.03 -3.25
C GLY A 132 3.52 1.65 -4.32
N ALA A 133 4.24 0.54 -4.12
CA ALA A 133 5.23 0.01 -5.05
C ALA A 133 5.42 -1.49 -4.83
N SER A 134 6.04 -2.15 -5.81
CA SER A 134 6.37 -3.57 -5.70
C SER A 134 7.42 -3.81 -4.62
N CYS A 135 7.22 -4.81 -3.76
CA CYS A 135 8.25 -5.22 -2.80
C CYS A 135 9.52 -5.71 -3.50
N LYS A 136 9.44 -6.20 -4.75
CA LYS A 136 10.60 -6.64 -5.54
C LYS A 136 11.59 -5.50 -5.77
N THR A 137 11.12 -4.33 -6.19
CA THR A 137 11.98 -3.15 -6.47
C THR A 137 12.34 -2.34 -5.21
N SER A 138 11.71 -2.68 -4.08
CA SER A 138 11.89 -1.96 -2.82
C SER A 138 12.77 -2.73 -1.84
N LEU A 139 12.68 -4.06 -1.78
CA LEU A 139 13.34 -4.88 -0.76
C LEU A 139 14.30 -5.93 -1.33
N CYS A 140 14.05 -6.41 -2.55
CA CYS A 140 14.78 -7.55 -3.14
C CYS A 140 15.24 -7.26 -4.59
N SER A 141 15.64 -6.03 -4.90
CA SER A 141 15.88 -5.56 -6.27
C SER A 141 16.80 -6.48 -7.08
N HIS A 142 17.82 -7.04 -6.43
CA HIS A 142 18.84 -7.87 -7.05
C HIS A 142 18.74 -9.37 -6.70
N GLU A 143 17.67 -9.80 -6.03
CA GLU A 143 17.51 -11.19 -5.58
C GLU A 143 16.23 -11.84 -6.09
N ASP A 144 16.29 -13.11 -6.48
CA ASP A 144 15.06 -13.87 -6.76
C ASP A 144 14.17 -13.95 -5.52
N CYS A 145 12.86 -13.97 -5.75
CA CYS A 145 11.89 -14.04 -4.69
C CYS A 145 11.92 -15.42 -4.02
N SER A 146 12.44 -15.47 -2.80
CA SER A 146 12.50 -16.69 -1.98
C SER A 146 11.13 -17.37 -1.85
N ALA A 147 10.06 -16.57 -1.69
CA ALA A 147 8.70 -17.08 -1.53
C ALA A 147 8.10 -17.76 -2.79
N LEU A 148 8.75 -17.66 -3.95
CA LEU A 148 8.36 -18.42 -5.15
C LEU A 148 9.05 -19.79 -5.23
N GLN A 149 10.07 -20.03 -4.40
CA GLN A 149 10.77 -21.31 -4.36
C GLN A 149 10.04 -22.28 -3.44
N ALA A 150 9.86 -23.52 -3.88
CA ALA A 150 9.18 -24.55 -3.10
C ALA A 150 9.82 -24.71 -1.71
N GLY A 151 8.99 -24.69 -0.67
CA GLY A 151 9.42 -24.86 0.73
C GLY A 151 10.10 -23.63 1.35
N LYS A 152 10.20 -22.49 0.66
CA LYS A 152 10.81 -21.27 1.20
C LYS A 152 9.77 -20.18 1.47
N SER A 153 10.07 -19.31 2.44
CA SER A 153 9.24 -18.17 2.83
C SER A 153 9.84 -16.84 2.33
N CYS A 154 9.05 -15.76 2.46
CA CYS A 154 9.52 -14.41 2.16
C CYS A 154 10.65 -14.01 3.13
N ARG A 155 11.70 -13.34 2.62
CA ARG A 155 12.78 -12.77 3.46
C ARG A 155 12.30 -11.59 4.31
N HIS A 156 11.18 -10.98 3.94
CA HIS A 156 10.61 -9.81 4.60
C HIS A 156 9.12 -10.02 4.93
N PRO A 157 8.74 -11.06 5.70
CA PRO A 157 7.33 -11.44 5.87
C PRO A 157 6.49 -10.33 6.53
N LEU A 158 7.12 -9.49 7.36
CA LEU A 158 6.47 -8.36 8.03
C LEU A 158 6.48 -7.07 7.21
N LYS A 159 7.11 -7.04 6.02
CA LYS A 159 7.20 -5.84 5.15
C LYS A 159 6.72 -6.05 3.72
N GLY A 160 6.92 -7.25 3.17
CA GLY A 160 6.47 -7.60 1.83
C GLY A 160 4.95 -7.60 1.78
N ARG A 161 4.38 -6.63 1.07
CA ARG A 161 2.95 -6.54 0.77
C ARG A 161 2.75 -6.41 -0.74
N PRO A 162 1.61 -6.86 -1.28
CA PRO A 162 1.18 -6.42 -2.59
C PRO A 162 1.01 -4.90 -2.60
N SER A 163 1.29 -4.30 -3.74
CA SER A 163 0.90 -2.92 -3.96
C SER A 163 -0.58 -2.83 -4.30
N MET A 164 -1.21 -1.68 -4.04
CA MET A 164 -2.61 -1.44 -4.40
C MET A 164 -2.92 -1.80 -5.86
N HIS A 165 -2.05 -1.41 -6.79
CA HIS A 165 -2.23 -1.70 -8.22
C HIS A 165 -2.05 -3.18 -8.58
N ALA A 166 -1.24 -3.93 -7.84
CA ALA A 166 -1.08 -5.38 -8.03
C ALA A 166 -2.34 -6.17 -7.66
N VAL A 167 -3.27 -5.57 -6.92
CA VAL A 167 -4.57 -6.14 -6.53
C VAL A 167 -5.77 -5.38 -7.10
N GLY A 168 -5.54 -4.51 -8.09
CA GLY A 168 -6.61 -3.82 -8.82
C GLY A 168 -7.19 -2.57 -8.15
N MET A 169 -6.55 -2.01 -7.12
CA MET A 169 -6.99 -0.75 -6.51
C MET A 169 -6.48 0.46 -7.29
N ASP A 170 -7.39 1.36 -7.69
CA ASP A 170 -7.10 2.58 -8.44
C ASP A 170 -6.65 3.71 -7.50
N ALA A 171 -5.38 3.63 -7.10
CA ALA A 171 -4.76 4.58 -6.19
C ALA A 171 -4.77 6.03 -6.73
N TYR A 172 -4.69 6.23 -8.04
CA TYR A 172 -4.75 7.56 -8.65
C TYR A 172 -6.13 8.20 -8.52
N LYS A 173 -7.18 7.45 -8.85
CA LYS A 173 -8.55 7.96 -8.66
C LYS A 173 -8.86 8.20 -7.18
N MET A 174 -8.36 7.36 -6.28
CA MET A 174 -8.49 7.58 -4.84
C MET A 174 -7.75 8.84 -4.37
N ALA A 175 -6.52 9.07 -4.81
CA ALA A 175 -5.75 10.27 -4.49
C ALA A 175 -6.44 11.54 -4.99
N ALA A 176 -6.90 11.55 -6.25
CA ALA A 176 -7.64 12.68 -6.81
C ALA A 176 -8.94 12.96 -6.04
N ARG A 177 -9.70 11.92 -5.64
CA ARG A 177 -10.90 12.06 -4.80
C ARG A 177 -10.59 12.58 -3.40
N ALA A 178 -9.42 12.27 -2.88
CA ALA A 178 -8.94 12.81 -1.61
C ALA A 178 -8.46 14.28 -1.74
N GLY A 179 -8.48 14.87 -2.93
CA GLY A 179 -7.99 16.23 -3.17
C GLY A 179 -6.47 16.32 -3.16
N TRP A 180 -5.77 15.23 -3.46
CA TRP A 180 -4.33 15.25 -3.68
C TRP A 180 -3.99 15.40 -5.15
N ASP A 181 -3.05 16.29 -5.44
CA ASP A 181 -2.36 16.32 -6.72
C ASP A 181 -1.58 15.01 -6.90
N ILE A 182 -1.74 14.41 -8.06
CA ILE A 182 -1.14 13.12 -8.39
C ILE A 182 -0.85 13.03 -9.88
N TYR A 183 0.36 12.59 -10.21
CA TYR A 183 0.87 12.60 -11.58
C TYR A 183 1.31 11.20 -12.02
N PRO A 184 0.89 10.72 -13.21
CA PRO A 184 1.42 9.49 -13.77
C PRO A 184 2.87 9.71 -14.21
N ILE A 185 3.80 8.99 -13.58
CA ILE A 185 5.23 9.06 -13.90
C ILE A 185 5.65 7.79 -14.61
N GLY A 186 6.14 7.94 -15.85
CA GLY A 186 6.63 6.86 -16.69
C GLY A 186 8.05 7.10 -17.20
N LYS A 187 8.56 6.20 -18.03
CA LYS A 187 9.93 6.30 -18.58
C LYS A 187 10.17 7.59 -19.38
N ALA A 188 9.15 8.09 -20.05
CA ALA A 188 9.22 9.28 -20.89
C ALA A 188 9.08 10.59 -20.10
N THR A 189 8.59 10.57 -18.86
CA THR A 189 8.38 11.77 -18.05
C THR A 189 9.72 12.47 -17.77
N HIS A 190 9.80 13.76 -18.03
CA HIS A 190 10.96 14.58 -17.69
C HIS A 190 10.80 15.18 -16.27
N PRO A 191 11.86 15.26 -15.44
CA PRO A 191 11.80 15.83 -14.10
C PRO A 191 11.15 17.23 -14.03
N SER A 192 11.31 18.06 -15.06
CA SER A 192 10.72 19.40 -15.10
C SER A 192 9.21 19.43 -15.37
N GLU A 193 8.60 18.30 -15.79
CA GLU A 193 7.17 18.23 -16.12
C GLU A 193 6.29 17.89 -14.92
N VAL A 194 6.88 17.42 -13.83
CA VAL A 194 6.15 17.02 -12.62
C VAL A 194 6.77 17.66 -11.39
N PRO A 195 5.95 18.23 -10.49
CA PRO A 195 6.47 18.92 -9.31
C PRO A 195 7.04 17.94 -8.25
N PHE A 196 6.56 16.70 -8.23
CA PHE A 196 6.98 15.65 -7.30
C PHE A 196 6.52 14.26 -7.80
N ALA A 197 7.10 13.21 -7.21
CA ALA A 197 6.61 11.85 -7.28
C ALA A 197 5.86 11.48 -6.00
N SER A 198 4.92 10.54 -6.09
CA SER A 198 4.14 10.07 -4.93
C SER A 198 4.07 8.55 -4.86
N HIS A 199 4.29 8.00 -3.67
CA HIS A 199 3.97 6.60 -3.35
C HIS A 199 2.82 6.55 -2.34
N LEU A 200 1.71 5.93 -2.76
CA LEU A 200 0.47 5.88 -2.02
C LEU A 200 0.36 4.55 -1.25
N GLY A 201 0.06 4.57 0.04
CA GLY A 201 -0.15 3.37 0.83
C GLY A 201 -1.54 3.34 1.47
N LEU A 202 -2.03 2.13 1.77
CA LEU A 202 -3.38 1.92 2.30
C LEU A 202 -3.35 0.84 3.39
N ILE A 203 -4.01 1.09 4.52
CA ILE A 203 -4.18 0.09 5.59
C ILE A 203 -5.65 0.05 5.97
N PHE A 204 -6.30 -1.09 5.76
CA PHE A 204 -7.67 -1.29 6.24
C PHE A 204 -7.67 -1.56 7.73
N VAL A 205 -8.61 -0.94 8.43
CA VAL A 205 -8.80 -1.03 9.88
C VAL A 205 -10.28 -1.11 10.18
N HIS A 206 -10.64 -2.10 11.01
CA HIS A 206 -11.99 -2.43 11.48
C HIS A 206 -12.94 -2.84 10.35
#